data_AF-A0A953YGL3-F1
#
_entry.id   AF-A0A953YGL3-F1
#
_cell.length_a   1.000
_cell.length_b   1.000
_cell.length_c   1.000
_cell.angle_alpha   90.00
_cell.angle_beta   90.00
_cell.angle_gamma   90.00
#
_symmetry.space_group_name_H-M   'P 1'
#
loop_
_entity.id
_entity.type
_entity.pdbx_description
1 polymer ?
#
loop_
_entity_poly.entity_id
_entity_poly.type
_entity_poly.pdbx_seq_one_letter_code
_entity_poly.pdbx_strand_id
1 'polypeptide(L)'
;MQSSLFALTLIGFFASAAGPAGASAAAATATVTVPCGPRPEVVAQLAGRHDERQVAFGLARSGQVMELWAGPAGGWTLLATLPSGLTCLVAVGERLDVRPPPAAPPADPA
;
A
#
# COMPACT_ATOMS: atom_id res chain seq x y z
N MET A 1 15.54 -40.61 5.10
CA MET A 1 15.23 -41.60 6.14
C MET A 1 14.80 -40.88 7.42
N GLN A 2 13.50 -40.66 7.60
CA GLN A 2 12.88 -40.82 8.92
C GLN A 2 11.46 -41.32 8.66
N SER A 3 11.37 -42.64 8.59
CA SER A 3 10.13 -43.38 8.69
C SER A 3 9.68 -43.31 10.13
N SER A 4 8.42 -42.98 10.38
CA SER A 4 7.58 -43.62 11.42
C SER A 4 6.17 -43.04 11.36
N LEU A 5 5.35 -43.68 10.52
CA LEU A 5 3.95 -43.95 10.82
C LEU A 5 3.90 -44.69 12.17
N PHE A 6 3.03 -44.30 13.09
CA PHE A 6 2.29 -45.16 14.04
C PHE A 6 1.76 -44.29 15.18
N ALA A 7 0.49 -43.92 15.10
CA ALA A 7 -0.41 -43.89 16.25
C ALA A 7 -1.83 -43.59 15.76
N LEU A 8 -2.45 -44.63 15.21
CA LEU A 8 -3.91 -44.77 15.22
C LEU A 8 -4.35 -44.76 16.69
N THR A 9 -4.86 -43.63 17.18
CA THR A 9 -5.69 -43.60 18.39
C THR A 9 -7.06 -43.02 18.03
N LEU A 10 -7.94 -43.97 17.71
CA LEU A 10 -9.36 -44.06 18.07
C LEU A 10 -10.19 -42.77 18.04
N ILE A 11 -11.10 -42.77 17.07
CA ILE A 11 -12.31 -41.96 16.99
C ILE A 11 -13.12 -42.14 18.29
N GLY A 12 -13.03 -41.17 19.19
CA GLY A 12 -13.92 -41.02 20.33
C GLY A 12 -15.10 -40.14 19.95
N PHE A 13 -16.25 -40.76 19.68
CA PHE A 13 -17.53 -40.10 19.45
C PHE A 13 -18.06 -39.54 20.78
N PHE A 14 -17.69 -38.31 21.14
CA PHE A 14 -18.36 -37.58 22.23
C PHE A 14 -19.42 -36.65 21.61
N ALA A 15 -20.65 -37.17 21.54
CA ALA A 15 -21.83 -36.35 21.32
C ALA A 15 -22.08 -35.49 22.58
N SER A 16 -21.88 -34.18 22.46
CA SER A 16 -22.34 -33.20 23.46
C SER A 16 -23.01 -32.05 22.72
N ALA A 17 -24.34 -32.07 22.76
CA ALA A 17 -25.21 -31.03 22.25
C ALA A 17 -25.31 -29.90 23.28
N ALA A 18 -24.53 -28.83 23.08
CA ALA A 18 -24.76 -27.50 23.65
C ALA A 18 -24.03 -26.50 22.73
N GLY A 19 -24.75 -25.96 21.74
CA GLY A 19 -24.19 -25.01 20.80
C GLY A 19 -23.80 -23.70 21.51
N PRO A 20 -22.61 -23.13 21.27
CA PRO A 20 -22.28 -21.83 21.82
C PRO A 20 -23.22 -20.78 21.23
N ALA A 21 -23.89 -20.04 22.11
CA ALA A 21 -24.61 -18.82 21.76
C ALA A 21 -23.64 -17.91 20.97
N GLY A 22 -23.99 -17.62 19.72
CA GLY A 22 -23.19 -16.80 18.84
C GLY A 22 -23.08 -15.38 19.37
N ALA A 23 -21.96 -15.06 20.01
CA ALA A 23 -21.55 -13.68 20.24
C ALA A 23 -21.27 -13.06 18.87
N SER A 24 -22.21 -12.27 18.36
CA SER A 24 -22.02 -11.49 17.15
C SER A 24 -21.01 -10.38 17.47
N ALA A 25 -19.73 -10.64 17.21
CA ALA A 25 -18.70 -9.63 17.26
C ALA A 25 -18.98 -8.62 16.14
N ALA A 26 -19.52 -7.46 16.50
CA ALA A 26 -19.61 -6.34 15.58
C ALA A 26 -18.18 -5.96 15.17
N ALA A 27 -17.79 -6.33 13.95
CA ALA A 27 -16.50 -5.95 13.38
C ALA A 27 -16.49 -4.42 13.25
N ALA A 28 -15.71 -3.75 14.11
CA ALA A 28 -15.43 -2.33 13.93
C ALA A 28 -14.62 -2.16 12.64
N THR A 29 -15.20 -1.50 11.63
CA THR A 29 -14.46 -1.13 10.43
C THR A 29 -13.59 0.07 10.77
N ALA A 30 -12.27 -0.14 10.79
CA ALA A 30 -11.32 0.96 10.89
C ALA A 30 -11.34 1.77 9.59
N THR A 31 -11.84 3.01 9.66
CA THR A 31 -11.74 3.95 8.54
C THR A 31 -10.35 4.57 8.55
N VAL A 32 -9.53 4.23 7.56
CA VAL A 32 -8.23 4.88 7.37
C VAL A 32 -8.48 6.27 6.80
N THR A 33 -8.34 7.31 7.62
CA THR A 33 -8.30 8.69 7.13
C THR A 33 -7.00 8.94 6.41
N VAL A 34 -7.08 9.25 5.13
CA VAL A 34 -5.92 9.66 4.31
C VAL A 34 -5.57 11.10 4.69
N PRO A 35 -4.36 11.38 5.21
CA PRO A 35 -3.96 12.75 5.55
C PRO A 35 -3.86 13.61 4.29
N CYS A 36 -4.46 14.80 4.32
CA CYS A 36 -4.45 15.75 3.21
C CYS A 36 -4.17 17.17 3.70
N GLY A 37 -3.60 18.00 2.83
CA GLY A 37 -3.34 19.42 3.11
C GLY A 37 -3.04 20.23 1.84
N PRO A 38 -2.81 21.55 1.97
CA PRO A 38 -2.36 22.37 0.86
C PRO A 38 -1.04 21.85 0.28
N ARG A 39 -0.94 21.73 -1.05
CA ARG A 39 0.26 21.18 -1.70
C ARG A 39 1.59 21.81 -1.24
N PRO A 40 1.72 23.15 -1.11
CA PRO A 40 2.99 23.76 -0.71
C PRO A 40 3.48 23.29 0.66
N GLU A 41 2.56 23.07 1.60
CA GLU A 41 2.89 22.62 2.96
C GLU A 41 3.35 21.16 2.96
N VAL A 42 2.64 20.29 2.25
CA VAL A 42 3.01 18.87 2.10
C VAL A 42 4.39 18.75 1.45
N VAL A 43 4.63 19.47 0.34
CA VAL A 43 5.91 19.46 -0.36
C VAL A 43 7.04 20.01 0.51
N ALA A 44 6.80 21.10 1.25
CA ALA A 44 7.81 21.65 2.17
C ALA A 44 8.16 20.66 3.28
N GLN A 45 7.20 19.88 3.77
CA GLN A 45 7.45 18.84 4.75
C GLN A 45 8.31 17.70 4.18
N LEU A 46 7.96 17.19 2.99
CA LEU A 46 8.72 16.12 2.34
C LEU A 46 10.15 16.55 2.02
N ALA A 47 10.32 17.71 1.38
CA ALA A 47 11.63 18.23 1.01
C ALA A 47 12.47 18.66 2.22
N GLY A 48 11.84 19.23 3.25
CA GLY A 48 12.55 19.78 4.41
C GLY A 48 12.88 18.76 5.49
N ARG A 49 11.91 17.92 5.87
CA ARG A 49 12.06 16.97 6.98
C ARG A 49 12.55 15.60 6.55
N HIS A 50 12.17 15.16 5.36
CA HIS A 50 12.47 13.81 4.87
C HIS A 50 13.54 13.81 3.76
N ASP A 51 13.98 14.99 3.31
CA ASP A 51 14.85 15.19 2.15
C ASP A 51 14.39 14.41 0.91
N GLU A 52 13.07 14.23 0.78
CA GLU A 52 12.48 13.57 -0.36
C GLU A 52 12.34 14.55 -1.53
N ARG A 53 12.68 14.07 -2.73
CA ARG A 53 12.53 14.80 -3.99
C ARG A 53 11.57 14.06 -4.90
N GLN A 54 10.80 14.80 -5.71
CA GLN A 54 9.95 14.19 -6.71
C GLN A 54 10.80 13.44 -7.74
N VAL A 55 10.53 12.15 -7.92
CA VAL A 55 11.22 11.27 -8.88
C VAL A 55 10.33 10.84 -10.05
N ALA A 56 9.01 10.90 -9.88
CA ALA A 56 8.06 10.67 -10.95
C ALA A 56 6.74 11.41 -10.71
N PHE A 57 6.00 11.72 -11.77
CA PHE A 57 4.62 12.20 -11.68
C PHE A 57 3.81 11.78 -12.91
N GLY A 58 2.48 11.85 -12.81
CA GLY A 58 1.57 11.62 -13.92
C GLY A 58 0.15 12.07 -13.62
N LEU A 59 -0.62 12.37 -14.66
CA LEU A 59 -2.03 12.72 -14.54
C LEU A 59 -2.89 11.45 -14.58
N ALA A 60 -3.68 11.21 -13.54
CA ALA A 60 -4.65 10.14 -13.52
C ALA A 60 -5.89 10.51 -14.36
N ARG A 61 -6.65 9.51 -14.84
CA ARG A 61 -7.91 9.74 -15.57
C ARG A 61 -8.95 10.51 -14.75
N SER A 62 -8.90 10.44 -13.41
CA SER A 62 -9.75 11.22 -12.51
C SER A 62 -9.37 12.70 -12.42
N GLY A 63 -8.30 13.14 -13.10
CA GLY A 63 -7.84 14.53 -13.14
C GLY A 63 -6.90 14.91 -11.98
N GLN A 64 -6.62 14.00 -11.06
CA GLN A 64 -5.62 14.20 -10.01
C GLN A 64 -4.20 13.92 -10.52
N VAL A 65 -3.22 14.69 -10.06
CA VAL A 65 -1.80 14.44 -10.32
C VAL A 65 -1.27 13.48 -9.27
N MET A 66 -0.70 12.37 -9.71
CA MET A 66 0.00 11.41 -8.86
C MET A 66 1.48 11.74 -8.86
N GLU A 67 2.11 11.79 -7.69
CA GLU A 67 3.52 12.19 -7.55
C GLU A 67 4.24 11.19 -6.64
N LEU A 68 5.37 10.65 -7.08
CA LEU A 68 6.25 9.81 -6.27
C LEU A 68 7.46 10.63 -5.81
N TRP A 69 7.70 10.61 -4.51
CA TRP A 69 8.79 11.30 -3.83
C TRP A 69 9.71 10.28 -3.16
N ALA A 70 11.01 10.49 -3.24
CA ALA A 70 12.00 9.57 -2.72
C ALA A 70 13.15 10.31 -2.03
N GLY A 71 13.58 9.80 -0.88
CA GLY A 71 14.69 10.31 -0.10
C GLY A 71 15.95 9.47 -0.26
N PRO A 72 17.13 10.01 0.09
CA PRO A 72 18.41 9.31 -0.08
C PRO A 72 18.55 8.07 0.82
N ALA A 73 17.76 7.97 1.90
CA ALA A 73 17.76 6.82 2.81
C ALA A 73 16.90 5.64 2.31
N GLY A 74 16.22 5.78 1.16
CA GLY A 74 15.32 4.76 0.59
C GLY A 74 13.85 4.93 0.98
N GLY A 75 13.54 5.88 1.87
CA GLY A 75 12.18 6.32 2.19
C GLY A 75 11.49 6.95 0.99
N TRP A 76 10.18 6.78 0.91
CA TRP A 76 9.37 7.29 -0.19
C TRP A 76 7.94 7.61 0.22
N THR A 77 7.36 8.57 -0.52
CA THR A 77 5.97 8.99 -0.37
C THR A 77 5.26 9.07 -1.72
N LEU A 78 4.05 8.54 -1.79
CA LEU A 78 3.14 8.70 -2.94
C LEU A 78 2.05 9.71 -2.59
N LEU A 79 1.96 10.78 -3.38
CA LEU A 79 0.94 11.82 -3.24
C LEU A 79 -0.11 11.74 -4.35
N ALA A 80 -1.32 12.19 -4.03
CA ALA A 80 -2.35 12.54 -5.00
C ALA A 80 -2.78 14.00 -4.79
N THR A 81 -2.58 14.84 -5.80
CA THR A 81 -2.99 16.24 -5.82
C THR A 81 -4.28 16.37 -6.64
N LEU A 82 -5.36 16.80 -5.99
CA LEU A 82 -6.65 17.04 -6.62
C LEU A 82 -6.65 18.35 -7.42
N PRO A 83 -7.56 18.54 -8.40
CA PRO A 83 -7.73 19.82 -9.10
C PRO A 83 -8.01 21.01 -8.19
N SER A 84 -8.56 20.78 -7.00
CA SER A 84 -8.77 21.80 -5.97
C SER A 84 -7.47 22.33 -5.34
N GLY A 85 -6.32 21.69 -5.60
CA GLY A 85 -5.03 21.99 -4.99
C GLY A 85 -4.77 21.25 -3.66
N LEU A 86 -5.75 20.49 -3.16
CA LEU A 86 -5.56 19.64 -1.99
C LEU A 86 -4.70 18.44 -2.37
N THR A 87 -3.69 18.13 -1.53
CA THR A 87 -2.76 17.02 -1.75
C THR A 87 -2.87 16.04 -0.60
N CYS A 88 -3.05 14.76 -0.94
CA CYS A 88 -3.24 13.68 0.02
C CYS A 88 -2.06 12.69 -0.03
N LEU A 89 -1.62 12.20 1.13
CA LEU A 89 -0.63 11.12 1.22
C LEU A 89 -1.30 9.77 0.96
N VAL A 90 -1.12 9.22 -0.24
CA VAL A 90 -1.72 7.94 -0.65
C VAL A 90 -0.99 6.76 -0.02
N ALA A 91 0.34 6.81 0.03
CA ALA A 91 1.17 5.80 0.64
C ALA A 91 2.51 6.39 1.11
N VAL A 92 3.11 5.76 2.11
CA VAL A 92 4.45 6.06 2.64
C VAL A 92 5.15 4.73 2.87
N GLY A 93 6.45 4.67 2.62
CA GLY A 93 7.21 3.44 2.85
C GLY A 93 8.71 3.63 2.73
N GLU A 94 9.39 2.49 2.67
CA GLU A 94 10.84 2.39 2.56
C GLU A 94 11.21 1.46 1.39
N ARG A 95 12.50 1.43 1.03
CA ARG A 95 13.08 0.52 0.04
C ARG A 95 12.45 0.65 -1.35
N LEU A 96 12.37 1.88 -1.86
CA LEU A 96 11.88 2.14 -3.21
C LEU A 96 12.82 1.54 -4.28
N ASP A 97 12.24 0.83 -5.25
CA ASP A 97 12.90 0.43 -6.49
C ASP A 97 12.17 1.06 -7.69
N VAL A 98 12.88 1.88 -8.46
CA VAL A 98 12.35 2.54 -9.66
C VAL A 98 12.97 1.92 -10.89
N ARG A 99 12.15 1.25 -11.69
CA ARG A 99 12.58 0.63 -12.95
C ARG A 99 12.16 1.49 -14.14
N PRO A 100 13.03 1.68 -15.15
CA PRO A 100 12.62 2.31 -16.40
C PRO A 100 11.49 1.52 -17.08
N PRO A 101 10.58 2.19 -17.81
CA PRO A 101 9.66 1.50 -18.69
C PRO A 101 10.42 0.63 -19.69
N PRO A 102 9.84 -0.50 -20.13
CA PRO A 102 10.40 -1.25 -21.26
C PRO A 102 10.61 -0.31 -22.45
N ALA A 103 11.72 -0.51 -23.18
CA ALA A 103 11.95 0.21 -24.42
C ALA A 103 10.77 -0.02 -25.37
N ALA A 104 10.39 1.02 -26.11
CA ALA A 104 9.46 0.84 -27.22
C ALA A 104 10.06 -0.18 -28.22
N PRO A 105 9.23 -1.01 -28.86
CA PRO A 105 9.69 -1.80 -30.00
C PRO A 105 10.38 -0.90 -31.03
N PRO A 106 11.40 -1.38 -31.76
CA PRO A 106 11.94 -0.65 -32.90
C PRO A 106 10.79 -0.27 -33.84
N ALA A 107 10.78 0.98 -34.33
CA ALA A 107 9.85 1.34 -35.38
C ALA A 107 10.16 0.50 -36.62
N ASP A 108 9.14 -0.09 -37.25
CA ASP A 108 9.32 -0.74 -38.55
C ASP A 108 9.87 0.28 -39.55
N PRO A 109 10.92 -0.06 -40.33
CA PRO A 109 11.36 0.81 -41.40
C PRO A 109 10.24 0.88 -42.44
N ALA A 110 9.70 2.09 -42.63
CA ALA A 110 8.70 2.41 -43.65
C ALA A 110 9.23 2.22 -45.07
#